data_AF-A0A3D6EVV0-F1
#
_entry.id   AF-A0A3D6EVV0-F1
#
_cell.length_a   1.000
_cell.length_b   1.000
_cell.length_c   1.000
_cell.angle_alpha   90.00
_cell.angle_beta   90.00
_cell.angle_gamma   90.00
#
_symmetry.space_group_name_H-M   'P 1'
#
loop_
_entity.id
_entity.type
_entity.pdbx_description
1 polymer ?
#
loop_
_entity_poly.entity_id
_entity_poly.type
_entity_poly.pdbx_seq_one_letter_code
_entity_poly.pdbx_strand_id
1 'polypeptide(L)'
;MSMVRPIHPDFLFLLELKDKNLVSLFKDLRNYILEQNKDSNELLYHTHALTAVFSVSDKLQDAYCMIPVYSNYLNLGFNKGTLLHDPYGLLTGTGNLIRHIDITCKADY
;
A
#
# COMPACT_ATOMS: atom_id res chain seq x y z
N MET A 1 -9.88 -0.11 -21.57
CA MET A 1 -9.75 1.12 -20.74
C MET A 1 -9.53 0.66 -19.31
N SER A 2 -8.42 1.06 -18.68
CA SER A 2 -8.20 0.80 -17.25
C SER A 2 -9.26 1.59 -16.48
N MET A 3 -10.19 0.91 -15.81
CA MET A 3 -11.13 1.59 -14.92
C MET A 3 -10.35 2.02 -13.67
N VAL A 4 -10.10 3.32 -13.54
CA VAL A 4 -9.52 3.89 -12.32
C VAL A 4 -10.56 3.76 -11.21
N ARG A 5 -10.29 2.89 -10.23
CA ARG A 5 -11.16 2.74 -9.06
C ARG A 5 -11.12 4.02 -8.22
N PRO A 6 -12.25 4.68 -7.92
CA PRO A 6 -12.25 5.85 -7.07
C PRO A 6 -11.74 5.51 -5.66
N ILE A 7 -11.08 6.48 -5.01
CA ILE A 7 -10.72 6.38 -3.59
C ILE A 7 -11.94 6.83 -2.78
N HIS A 8 -12.27 6.12 -1.69
CA HIS A 8 -13.40 6.50 -0.85
C HIS A 8 -13.23 7.95 -0.32
N PRO A 9 -14.28 8.79 -0.35
CA PRO A 9 -14.17 10.22 -0.02
C PRO A 9 -13.53 10.50 1.36
N ASP A 10 -13.89 9.74 2.39
CA ASP A 10 -13.33 9.94 3.75
C ASP A 10 -11.82 9.64 3.80
N PHE A 11 -11.40 8.59 3.09
CA PHE A 11 -9.97 8.25 2.98
C PHE A 11 -9.23 9.31 2.18
N LEU A 12 -9.82 9.77 1.07
CA LEU A 12 -9.25 10.81 0.22
C LEU A 12 -9.11 12.12 0.99
N PHE A 13 -10.10 12.51 1.78
CA PHE A 13 -10.06 13.70 2.63
C PHE A 13 -8.85 13.65 3.57
N LEU A 14 -8.65 12.54 4.29
CA LEU A 14 -7.51 12.38 5.20
C LEU A 14 -6.17 12.32 4.46
N LEU A 15 -6.13 11.69 3.29
CA LEU A 15 -4.95 11.63 2.44
C LEU A 15 -4.55 13.02 1.97
N GLU A 16 -5.49 13.85 1.55
CA GLU A 16 -5.25 15.20 1.01
C GLU A 16 -4.81 16.22 2.08
N LEU A 17 -4.85 15.85 3.37
CA LEU A 17 -4.18 16.61 4.44
C LEU A 17 -2.65 16.42 4.45
N LYS A 18 -2.12 15.46 3.69
CA LYS A 18 -0.68 15.20 3.57
C LYS A 18 -0.01 16.06 2.49
N ASP A 19 1.31 16.02 2.44
CA ASP A 19 2.08 16.66 1.37
C ASP A 19 1.65 16.17 -0.03
N LYS A 20 1.61 17.09 -1.01
CA LYS A 20 1.11 16.80 -2.37
C LYS A 20 1.90 15.70 -3.07
N ASN A 21 3.22 15.63 -2.85
CA ASN A 21 4.04 14.57 -3.46
C ASN A 21 3.70 13.22 -2.84
N LEU A 22 3.47 13.16 -1.53
CA LEU A 22 3.04 11.94 -0.85
C LEU A 22 1.67 11.46 -1.34
N VAL A 23 0.73 12.38 -1.53
CA VAL A 23 -0.60 12.08 -2.10
C VAL A 23 -0.48 11.54 -3.53
N SER A 24 0.35 12.16 -4.37
CA SER A 24 0.59 11.68 -5.74
C SER A 24 1.21 10.30 -5.73
N LEU A 25 2.23 10.09 -4.90
CA LEU A 25 2.95 8.82 -4.81
C LEU A 25 2.04 7.69 -4.33
N PHE A 26 1.16 7.95 -3.35
CA PHE A 26 0.13 7.01 -2.93
C PHE A 26 -0.80 6.65 -4.09
N LYS A 27 -1.32 7.65 -4.82
CA LYS A 27 -2.26 7.43 -5.93
C LYS A 27 -1.63 6.60 -7.05
N ASP A 28 -0.38 6.89 -7.44
CA ASP A 28 0.35 6.11 -8.43
C ASP A 28 0.63 4.67 -7.94
N LEU A 29 1.18 4.49 -6.73
CA LEU A 29 1.49 3.17 -6.18
C LEU A 29 0.23 2.30 -6.03
N ARG A 30 -0.87 2.90 -5.53
CA ARG A 30 -2.17 2.23 -5.47
C ARG A 30 -2.58 1.74 -6.85
N ASN A 31 -2.55 2.59 -7.87
CA ASN A 31 -2.96 2.20 -9.22
C ASN A 31 -2.08 1.06 -9.76
N TYR A 32 -0.77 1.12 -9.54
CA TYR A 32 0.15 0.05 -9.92
C TYR A 32 -0.26 -1.30 -9.31
N ILE A 33 -0.57 -1.36 -8.01
CA ILE A 33 -1.01 -2.59 -7.34
C ILE A 33 -2.32 -3.10 -7.95
N LEU A 34 -3.29 -2.20 -8.17
CA LEU A 34 -4.59 -2.57 -8.74
C LEU A 34 -4.50 -3.03 -10.19
N GLU A 35 -3.46 -2.63 -10.93
CA GLU A 35 -3.17 -3.13 -12.27
C GLU A 35 -2.65 -4.57 -12.25
N GLN A 36 -1.86 -4.95 -11.22
CA GLN A 36 -1.38 -6.32 -11.04
C GLN A 36 -2.50 -7.29 -10.64
N ASN A 37 -3.46 -6.83 -9.81
CA ASN A 37 -4.61 -7.63 -9.40
C ASN A 37 -5.89 -6.78 -9.33
N LYS A 38 -6.64 -6.78 -10.44
CA LYS A 38 -7.88 -5.97 -10.59
C LYS A 38 -9.02 -6.47 -9.71
N ASP A 39 -9.03 -7.75 -9.40
CA ASP A 39 -10.09 -8.40 -8.63
C ASP A 39 -9.81 -8.33 -7.12
N SER A 40 -8.70 -7.73 -6.70
CA SER A 40 -8.40 -7.60 -5.28
C SER A 40 -9.38 -6.67 -4.59
N ASN A 41 -9.85 -7.08 -3.42
CA ASN A 41 -10.49 -6.21 -2.47
C ASN A 41 -9.52 -5.13 -1.98
N GLU A 42 -10.04 -3.93 -1.77
CA GLU A 42 -9.30 -2.82 -1.17
C GLU A 42 -10.02 -2.39 0.11
N LEU A 43 -9.36 -2.59 1.25
CA LEU A 43 -9.85 -2.19 2.55
C LEU A 43 -9.14 -0.89 2.95
N LEU A 44 -9.94 0.14 3.23
CA LEU A 44 -9.46 1.48 3.60
C LEU A 44 -9.78 1.75 5.05
N TYR A 45 -8.77 2.08 5.85
CA TYR A 45 -8.97 2.41 7.27
C TYR A 45 -7.91 3.38 7.78
N HIS A 46 -8.19 3.98 8.93
CA HIS A 46 -7.27 4.87 9.64
C HIS A 46 -7.16 4.40 11.09
N THR A 47 -5.98 3.88 11.45
CA THR A 47 -5.66 3.49 12.84
C THR A 47 -4.43 4.29 13.30
N HIS A 48 -3.25 3.68 13.31
CA HIS A 48 -1.97 4.37 13.58
C HIS A 48 -1.43 5.10 12.33
N ALA A 49 -1.81 4.61 11.15
CA ALA A 49 -1.51 5.21 9.85
C ALA A 49 -2.77 5.13 8.97
N LEU A 50 -2.86 6.02 8.00
CA LEU A 50 -3.89 5.95 6.96
C LEU A 50 -3.51 4.82 6.00
N THR A 51 -4.28 3.75 5.93
CA THR A 51 -3.82 2.49 5.31
C THR A 51 -4.80 1.98 4.28
N ALA A 52 -4.29 1.69 3.08
CA ALA A 52 -4.97 0.85 2.09
C ALA A 52 -4.41 -0.57 2.15
N VAL A 53 -5.27 -1.57 2.25
CA VAL A 53 -4.89 -2.99 2.27
C VAL A 53 -5.54 -3.72 1.11
N PHE A 54 -4.75 -4.55 0.42
CA PHE A 54 -5.20 -5.31 -0.74
C PHE A 54 -5.28 -6.79 -0.41
N SER A 55 -6.45 -7.38 -0.68
CA SER A 55 -6.74 -8.78 -0.37
C SER A 55 -7.36 -9.53 -1.53
N VAL A 56 -7.13 -10.84 -1.58
CA VAL A 56 -7.74 -11.75 -2.56
C VAL A 56 -9.10 -12.29 -2.10
N SER A 57 -9.52 -11.92 -0.89
CA SER A 57 -10.83 -12.27 -0.33
C SER A 57 -11.34 -11.16 0.59
N ASP A 58 -12.54 -11.31 1.15
CA ASP A 58 -13.09 -10.36 2.14
C ASP A 58 -12.37 -10.43 3.50
N LYS A 59 -11.41 -11.36 3.66
CA LYS A 59 -10.69 -11.57 4.92
C LYS A 59 -9.36 -10.81 4.91
N LEU A 60 -9.08 -10.13 6.01
CA LEU A 60 -7.81 -9.42 6.21
C LEU A 60 -6.61 -10.37 6.27
N GLN A 61 -6.78 -11.59 6.77
CA GLN A 61 -5.72 -12.61 6.80
C GLN A 61 -5.22 -13.04 5.40
N ASP A 62 -6.04 -12.82 4.37
CA ASP A 62 -5.73 -13.14 2.98
C ASP A 62 -5.17 -11.91 2.24
N ALA A 63 -4.99 -10.79 2.95
CA ALA A 63 -4.35 -9.61 2.41
C ALA A 63 -2.90 -9.93 2.06
N TYR A 64 -2.46 -9.51 0.88
CA TYR A 64 -1.11 -9.78 0.37
C TYR A 64 -0.19 -8.57 0.50
N CYS A 65 -0.72 -7.35 0.37
CA CYS A 65 0.05 -6.13 0.58
C CYS A 65 -0.78 -4.99 1.15
N MET A 66 -0.10 -3.94 1.59
CA MET A 66 -0.69 -2.76 2.20
C MET A 66 0.17 -1.52 1.92
N ILE A 67 -0.47 -0.36 1.86
CA ILE A 67 0.18 0.95 1.80
C ILE A 67 -0.19 1.75 3.05
N PRO A 68 0.55 1.62 4.16
CA PRO A 68 0.44 2.55 5.27
C PRO A 68 1.06 3.90 4.88
N VAL A 69 0.28 4.96 5.02
CA VAL A 69 0.68 6.36 4.79
C VAL A 69 0.85 7.04 6.14
N TYR A 70 2.10 7.38 6.46
CA TYR A 70 2.47 8.11 7.65
C TYR A 70 2.45 9.62 7.39
N SER A 71 2.97 10.42 8.32
CA SER A 71 3.00 11.88 8.17
C SER A 71 3.80 12.35 6.95
N ASN A 72 4.97 11.74 6.71
CA ASN A 72 5.94 12.24 5.72
C ASN A 72 6.41 11.18 4.71
N TYR A 73 5.97 9.93 4.87
CA TYR A 73 6.41 8.81 4.04
C TYR A 73 5.29 7.76 3.95
N LEU A 74 5.42 6.85 3.00
CA LEU A 74 4.58 5.67 2.89
C LEU A 74 5.45 4.47 2.55
N ASN A 75 4.99 3.29 2.94
CA ASN A 75 5.68 2.04 2.66
C ASN A 75 4.81 1.17 1.77
N LEU A 76 5.43 0.29 0.98
CA LEU A 76 4.77 -0.87 0.42
C LEU A 76 5.04 -2.06 1.35
N GLY A 77 4.05 -2.42 2.16
CA GLY A 77 4.12 -3.55 3.08
C GLY A 77 3.60 -4.84 2.47
N PHE A 78 4.27 -5.95 2.76
CA PHE A 78 3.86 -7.30 2.35
C PHE A 78 3.48 -8.13 3.57
N ASN A 79 2.26 -8.65 3.58
CA ASN A 79 1.85 -9.63 4.56
C ASN A 79 2.62 -10.92 4.34
N LYS A 80 3.11 -11.53 5.42
CA LYS A 80 4.04 -12.68 5.35
C LYS A 80 5.28 -12.37 4.50
N GLY A 81 5.72 -11.10 4.48
CA GLY A 81 6.91 -10.66 3.76
C GLY A 81 8.19 -11.40 4.18
N THR A 82 8.24 -12.00 5.37
CA THR A 82 9.33 -12.90 5.79
C THR A 82 9.48 -14.16 4.92
N LEU A 83 8.44 -14.54 4.18
CA LEU A 83 8.45 -15.68 3.26
C LEU A 83 8.88 -15.30 1.84
N LEU A 84 9.03 -14.01 1.53
CA LEU A 84 9.44 -13.54 0.21
C LEU A 84 10.94 -13.78 0.04
N HIS A 85 11.31 -14.31 -1.13
CA HIS A 85 12.71 -14.37 -1.53
C HIS A 85 13.17 -12.95 -1.88
N ASP A 86 14.20 -12.47 -1.18
CA ASP A 86 14.75 -11.12 -1.35
C ASP A 86 16.20 -11.17 -1.86
N PRO A 87 16.42 -11.51 -3.14
CA PRO A 87 17.76 -11.63 -3.70
C PRO A 87 18.50 -10.29 -3.79
N TYR A 88 17.77 -9.17 -3.69
CA TYR A 88 18.32 -7.81 -3.83
C TYR A 88 18.41 -7.05 -2.49
N GLY A 89 17.97 -7.65 -1.38
CA GLY A 89 18.04 -7.03 -0.06
C GLY A 89 17.15 -5.79 0.08
N LEU A 90 16.03 -5.73 -0.65
CA LEU A 90 15.11 -4.58 -0.66
C LEU A 90 14.17 -4.57 0.54
N LEU A 91 13.93 -5.72 1.16
CA LEU A 91 12.93 -5.86 2.19
C LEU A 91 13.45 -5.40 3.55
N THR A 92 12.76 -4.43 4.12
CA THR A 92 13.05 -3.88 5.46
C THR A 92 12.03 -4.38 6.49
N GLY A 93 12.40 -4.27 7.76
CA GLY A 93 11.56 -4.59 8.91
C GLY A 93 12.09 -5.73 9.78
N THR A 94 11.93 -5.58 11.08
CA THR A 94 12.41 -6.53 12.11
C THR A 94 11.31 -7.42 12.69
N GLY A 95 10.05 -7.21 12.29
CA GLY A 95 8.91 -8.01 12.76
C GLY A 95 8.94 -9.47 12.28
N ASN A 96 8.13 -10.32 12.90
CA ASN A 96 8.10 -11.76 12.59
C ASN A 96 7.32 -12.12 11.31
N LEU A 97 6.51 -11.20 10.78
CA LEU A 97 5.57 -11.50 9.69
C LEU A 97 5.70 -10.54 8.51
N ILE A 98 5.69 -9.23 8.76
CA ILE A 98 5.64 -8.22 7.72
C ILE A 98 7.05 -7.80 7.33
N ARG A 99 7.26 -7.63 6.02
CA ARG A 99 8.37 -6.86 5.45
C ARG A 99 7.81 -5.72 4.62
N HIS A 100 8.60 -4.70 4.36
CA HIS A 100 8.19 -3.59 3.52
C HIS A 100 9.32 -3.07 2.66
N ILE A 101 8.97 -2.20 1.73
CA ILE A 101 9.89 -1.34 0.98
C ILE A 101 9.49 0.10 1.29
N ASP A 102 10.47 0.94 1.59
CA ASP A 102 10.26 2.38 1.74
C ASP A 102 10.08 2.98 0.34
N ILE A 103 8.96 3.66 0.10
CA ILE A 103 8.64 4.21 -1.22
C ILE A 103 8.83 5.71 -1.18
N THR A 104 9.81 6.17 -1.94
CA THR A 104 10.23 7.58 -2.00
C THR A 104 9.96 8.19 -3.37
N CYS A 105 9.94 7.36 -4.42
CA CYS A 105 9.68 7.78 -5.78
C CYS A 105 9.02 6.66 -6.62
N LYS A 106 8.66 7.00 -7.86
CA LYS A 106 8.03 6.05 -8.79
C LYS A 106 8.96 4.94 -9.27
N ALA A 107 10.28 5.15 -9.23
CA ALA A 107 11.24 4.12 -9.65
C ALA A 107 11.39 2.97 -8.63
N ASP A 108 10.78 3.10 -7.45
CA ASP A 108 10.84 2.09 -6.40
C ASP A 108 9.86 0.91 -6.64
N TYR A 109 8.98 0.97 -7.65
CA TYR A 109 7.99 -0.07 -7.98
C TYR A 109 7.72 -0.24 -9.48
#